data_AF-A0A8C6C0C8-F1
#
_entry.id   AF-A0A8C6C0C8-F1
#
_cell.length_a   1.000
_cell.length_b   1.000
_cell.length_c   1.000
_cell.angle_alpha   90.00
_cell.angle_beta   90.00
_cell.angle_gamma   90.00
#
_symmetry.space_group_name_H-M   'P 1'
#
loop_
_entity.id
_entity.type
_entity.pdbx_description
1 polymer ?
#
loop_
_entity_poly.entity_id
_entity_poly.type
_entity_poly.pdbx_seq_one_letter_code
_entity_poly.pdbx_strand_id
1 'polypeptide(L)'
;MEVVGLLLCVAAAVLTWGFLWVWDSWERMKSPEQAGLPGGGSRTLLVTAHPDDEAMFFAPTVLGLVRLRHQVSLLCFSAGNYYNQGETRKNELLQSCDVLGIPPSNVMIIDNRDFPDDPGVWWDTERVADVLLRHVEASRINLKDRADLGL
;
A
#
# COMPACT_ATOMS: atom_id res chain seq x y z
N MET A 1 39.28 9.14 -46.25
CA MET A 1 38.08 9.88 -45.80
C MET A 1 37.03 8.98 -45.14
N GLU A 2 37.11 7.64 -45.29
CA GLU A 2 36.10 6.70 -44.78
C GLU A 2 36.16 6.49 -43.26
N VAL A 3 37.37 6.42 -42.68
CA VAL A 3 37.57 6.19 -41.23
C VAL A 3 37.05 7.35 -40.38
N VAL A 4 37.21 8.58 -40.87
CA VAL A 4 36.70 9.79 -40.20
C VAL A 4 35.17 9.81 -40.21
N GLY A 5 34.54 9.38 -41.31
CA GLY A 5 33.09 9.22 -41.40
C GLY A 5 32.57 8.16 -40.42
N LEU A 6 33.23 7.01 -40.34
CA LEU A 6 32.85 5.94 -39.41
C LEU A 6 32.96 6.37 -37.94
N LEU A 7 34.05 7.06 -37.58
CA LEU A 7 34.26 7.57 -36.22
C LEU A 7 33.19 8.60 -35.82
N LEU A 8 32.80 9.48 -36.75
CA LEU A 8 31.72 10.46 -36.51
C LEU A 8 30.36 9.77 -36.33
N CYS A 9 30.06 8.72 -37.10
CA CYS A 9 28.81 7.96 -36.95
C CYS A 9 28.74 7.23 -35.60
N VAL A 10 29.83 6.60 -35.16
CA VAL A 10 29.87 5.90 -33.86
C VAL A 10 29.75 6.89 -32.71
N ALA A 11 30.43 8.04 -32.78
CA ALA A 11 30.31 9.09 -31.78
C ALA A 11 28.87 9.62 -31.68
N ALA A 12 28.21 9.88 -32.82
CA ALA A 12 26.82 10.31 -32.85
C ALA A 12 25.85 9.27 -32.27
N ALA A 13 26.07 7.98 -32.56
CA ALA A 13 25.26 6.89 -32.01
C ALA A 13 25.40 6.77 -30.48
N VAL A 14 26.62 6.90 -29.95
CA VAL A 14 26.86 6.85 -28.49
C VAL A 14 26.24 8.05 -27.78
N LEU A 15 26.34 9.25 -28.36
CA LEU A 15 25.75 10.46 -27.79
C LEU A 15 24.21 10.41 -27.79
N THR A 16 23.61 9.92 -28.87
CA THR A 16 22.15 9.77 -28.96
C THR A 16 21.63 8.68 -28.03
N TRP A 17 22.34 7.55 -27.93
CA TRP A 17 21.99 6.49 -26.98
C TRP A 17 22.13 6.96 -25.52
N GLY A 18 23.21 7.66 -25.19
CA GLY A 18 23.43 8.23 -23.87
C GLY A 18 22.36 9.27 -23.51
N PHE A 19 22.01 10.15 -24.46
CA PHE A 19 20.95 11.13 -24.27
C PHE A 19 19.57 10.46 -24.10
N LEU A 20 19.24 9.45 -24.91
CA LEU A 20 18.00 8.68 -24.77
C LEU A 20 17.93 7.94 -23.43
N TRP A 21 19.04 7.34 -22.98
CA TRP A 21 19.08 6.65 -21.69
C TRP A 21 18.95 7.61 -20.50
N VAL A 22 19.58 8.79 -20.57
CA VAL A 22 19.43 9.85 -19.57
C VAL A 22 18.01 10.42 -19.60
N TRP A 23 17.43 10.64 -20.78
CA TRP A 23 16.06 11.12 -20.93
C TRP A 23 15.03 10.10 -20.42
N ASP A 24 15.16 8.83 -20.80
CA ASP A 24 14.29 7.74 -20.33
C ASP A 24 14.44 7.50 -18.81
N SER A 25 15.65 7.66 -18.27
CA SER A 25 15.88 7.62 -16.82
C SER A 25 15.29 8.85 -16.11
N TRP A 26 15.35 10.02 -16.73
CA TRP A 26 14.72 11.25 -16.23
C TRP A 26 13.20 11.19 -16.27
N GLU A 27 12.61 10.62 -17.33
CA GLU A 27 11.17 10.39 -17.44
C GLU A 27 10.71 9.28 -16.48
N ARG A 28 11.51 8.22 -16.24
CA ARG A 28 11.26 7.25 -15.15
C ARG A 28 11.29 7.90 -13.77
N MET A 29 12.19 8.86 -13.55
CA MET A 29 12.30 9.61 -12.29
C MET A 29 11.18 10.66 -12.13
N LYS A 30 10.63 11.20 -13.22
CA LYS A 30 9.39 12.00 -13.20
C LYS A 30 8.13 11.17 -13.03
N SER A 31 8.19 9.87 -13.32
CA SER A 31 7.03 8.98 -13.27
C SER A 31 6.88 8.11 -12.00
N PRO A 32 7.22 8.56 -10.78
CA PRO A 32 6.38 8.29 -9.64
C PRO A 32 5.37 9.43 -9.53
N GLU A 33 4.09 9.08 -9.35
CA GLU A 33 3.01 10.04 -9.09
C GLU A 33 2.44 10.73 -10.34
N GLN A 34 1.26 10.26 -10.77
CA GLN A 34 0.09 11.06 -11.22
C GLN A 34 -0.98 10.09 -11.74
N ALA A 35 -1.41 9.18 -10.88
CA ALA A 35 -2.60 8.38 -11.12
C ALA A 35 -3.66 8.73 -10.06
N GLY A 36 -4.05 10.02 -10.04
CA GLY A 36 -5.29 10.50 -9.44
C GLY A 36 -5.14 11.19 -8.08
N LEU A 37 -4.88 12.50 -8.07
CA LEU A 37 -5.14 13.35 -6.90
C LEU A 37 -5.55 14.76 -7.31
N PRO A 38 -6.75 15.23 -6.91
CA PRO A 38 -6.97 16.63 -6.59
C PRO A 38 -6.45 16.90 -5.17
N GLY A 39 -5.29 17.55 -5.04
CA GLY A 39 -4.94 18.43 -3.90
C GLY A 39 -4.67 17.85 -2.50
N GLY A 40 -4.87 16.56 -2.21
CA GLY A 40 -4.53 15.97 -0.89
C GLY A 40 -3.90 14.60 -1.07
N GLY A 41 -2.78 14.31 -0.39
CA GLY A 41 -1.99 13.09 -0.59
C GLY A 41 -2.81 11.79 -0.65
N SER A 42 -2.31 10.83 -1.45
CA SER A 42 -2.94 9.53 -1.72
C SER A 42 -3.36 8.83 -0.43
N ARG A 43 -4.55 8.23 -0.43
CA ARG A 43 -5.10 7.47 0.70
C ARG A 43 -4.84 5.98 0.50
N THR A 44 -4.42 5.29 1.55
CA THR A 44 -4.16 3.85 1.52
C THR A 44 -4.82 3.18 2.71
N LEU A 45 -5.57 2.11 2.44
CA LEU A 45 -6.10 1.20 3.46
C LEU A 45 -5.18 -0.01 3.56
N LEU A 46 -4.64 -0.26 4.74
CA LEU A 46 -4.01 -1.52 5.08
C LEU A 46 -5.07 -2.41 5.74
N VAL A 47 -5.24 -3.62 5.24
CA VAL A 47 -6.16 -4.62 5.80
C VAL A 47 -5.34 -5.75 6.39
N THR A 48 -5.57 -6.07 7.66
CA THR A 48 -4.92 -7.17 8.38
C THR A 48 -5.94 -8.11 9.00
N ALA A 49 -5.52 -9.35 9.25
CA ALA A 49 -6.38 -10.32 9.92
C ALA A 49 -6.30 -10.15 11.44
N HIS A 50 -5.07 -10.02 11.97
CA HIS A 50 -4.81 -10.02 13.40
C HIS A 50 -3.96 -8.82 13.86
N PRO A 51 -3.99 -8.49 15.18
CA PRO A 51 -3.10 -7.51 15.80
C PRO A 51 -1.66 -8.03 15.87
N ASP A 52 -0.73 -7.53 15.05
CA ASP A 52 0.71 -7.87 14.91
C ASP A 52 1.13 -7.96 13.43
N ASP A 53 0.21 -8.34 12.54
CA ASP A 53 0.42 -8.45 11.10
C ASP A 53 1.01 -7.16 10.50
N GLU A 54 0.61 -5.99 11.01
CA GLU A 54 1.07 -4.68 10.54
C GLU A 54 2.55 -4.48 10.77
N ALA A 55 3.07 -4.95 11.91
CA ALA A 55 4.47 -4.83 12.28
C ALA A 55 5.29 -5.98 11.67
N MET A 56 4.74 -7.19 11.68
CA MET A 56 5.43 -8.40 11.22
C MET A 56 5.61 -8.43 9.70
N PHE A 57 4.57 -8.06 8.94
CA PHE A 57 4.57 -8.18 7.48
C PHE A 57 4.62 -6.84 6.75
N PHE A 58 4.03 -5.78 7.33
CA PHE A 58 3.78 -4.54 6.59
C PHE A 58 4.57 -3.33 7.07
N ALA A 59 5.38 -3.42 8.13
CA ALA A 59 6.11 -2.28 8.67
C ALA A 59 6.96 -1.55 7.62
N PRO A 60 7.76 -2.23 6.76
CA PRO A 60 8.52 -1.54 5.72
C PRO A 60 7.63 -0.77 4.73
N THR A 61 6.48 -1.35 4.37
CA THR A 61 5.51 -0.75 3.44
C THR A 61 4.84 0.46 4.07
N VAL A 62 4.36 0.36 5.30
CA VAL A 62 3.71 1.46 6.03
C VAL A 62 4.68 2.63 6.19
N LEU A 63 5.90 2.37 6.65
CA LEU A 63 6.92 3.41 6.80
C LEU A 63 7.25 4.09 5.47
N GLY A 64 7.29 3.33 4.36
CA GLY A 64 7.46 3.88 3.02
C GLY A 64 6.32 4.83 2.62
N LEU A 65 5.08 4.41 2.81
CA LEU A 65 3.89 5.20 2.50
C LEU A 65 3.81 6.48 3.35
N VAL A 66 4.08 6.39 4.65
CA VAL A 66 4.10 7.54 5.56
C VAL A 66 5.20 8.53 5.17
N ARG A 67 6.39 8.06 4.79
CA ARG A 67 7.48 8.92 4.26
C ARG A 67 7.08 9.66 2.99
N LEU A 68 6.31 9.00 2.11
CA LEU A 68 5.73 9.59 0.91
C LEU A 68 4.49 10.46 1.20
N ARG A 69 4.17 10.73 2.46
CA ARG A 69 3.02 11.54 2.89
C ARG A 69 1.66 10.98 2.44
N HIS A 70 1.56 9.66 2.24
CA HIS A 70 0.28 9.00 2.07
C HIS A 70 -0.50 9.02 3.39
N GLN A 71 -1.82 9.20 3.29
CA GLN A 71 -2.73 9.00 4.41
C GLN A 71 -3.01 7.52 4.56
N VAL A 72 -2.34 6.87 5.51
CA VAL A 72 -2.53 5.45 5.80
C VAL A 72 -3.62 5.29 6.87
N SER A 73 -4.47 4.29 6.65
CA SER A 73 -5.48 3.80 7.59
C SER A 73 -5.37 2.30 7.70
N LEU A 74 -5.77 1.72 8.84
CA LEU A 74 -5.69 0.28 9.09
C LEU A 74 -7.06 -0.27 9.49
N LEU A 75 -7.44 -1.39 8.87
CA LEU A 75 -8.59 -2.20 9.25
C LEU A 75 -8.12 -3.59 9.65
N CYS A 76 -8.31 -3.95 10.91
CA CYS A 76 -8.00 -5.28 11.45
C CYS A 76 -9.29 -6.07 11.63
N PHE A 77 -9.38 -7.28 11.06
CA PHE A 77 -10.61 -8.09 11.06
C PHE A 77 -10.93 -8.80 12.38
N SER A 78 -9.94 -8.96 13.25
CA SER A 78 -10.12 -9.59 14.54
C SER A 78 -9.41 -8.84 15.66
N ALA A 79 -9.92 -8.99 16.89
CA ALA A 79 -9.25 -8.52 18.10
C ALA A 79 -8.07 -9.42 18.53
N GLY A 80 -7.80 -10.53 17.83
CA GLY A 80 -6.70 -11.43 18.17
C GLY A 80 -6.95 -12.24 19.46
N ASN A 81 -8.22 -12.58 19.73
CA ASN A 81 -8.64 -13.11 21.03
C ASN A 81 -8.49 -14.63 21.21
N TYR A 82 -7.71 -15.34 20.39
CA TYR A 82 -7.56 -16.80 20.49
C TYR A 82 -7.15 -17.27 21.89
N TYR A 83 -6.23 -16.55 22.54
CA TYR A 83 -5.76 -16.83 23.90
C TYR A 83 -6.49 -16.04 25.01
N ASN A 84 -7.68 -15.49 24.74
CA ASN A 84 -8.41 -14.59 25.65
C ASN A 84 -7.64 -13.29 26.00
N GLN A 85 -6.85 -12.78 25.06
CA GLN A 85 -6.00 -11.59 25.22
C GLN A 85 -6.39 -10.42 24.31
N GLY A 86 -7.61 -10.44 23.76
CA GLY A 86 -8.04 -9.50 22.73
C GLY A 86 -7.97 -8.03 23.16
N GLU A 87 -8.33 -7.70 24.40
CA GLU A 87 -8.20 -6.32 24.91
C GLU A 87 -6.74 -5.85 24.96
N THR A 88 -5.83 -6.70 25.42
CA THR A 88 -4.40 -6.38 25.45
C THR A 88 -3.88 -6.18 24.03
N ARG A 89 -4.18 -7.12 23.12
CA ARG A 89 -3.71 -7.08 21.73
C ARG A 89 -4.28 -5.91 20.93
N LYS A 90 -5.52 -5.50 21.20
CA LYS A 90 -6.09 -4.26 20.64
C LYS A 90 -5.27 -3.04 21.04
N ASN A 91 -4.89 -2.93 22.30
CA ASN A 91 -4.06 -1.83 22.78
C ASN A 91 -2.65 -1.87 22.18
N GLU A 92 -2.06 -3.05 22.06
CA GLU A 92 -0.76 -3.26 21.41
C GLU A 92 -0.79 -2.82 19.94
N LEU A 93 -1.82 -3.19 19.18
CA LEU A 93 -1.98 -2.76 17.79
C LEU A 93 -2.12 -1.24 17.66
N LEU A 94 -2.88 -0.59 18.54
CA LEU A 94 -3.00 0.88 18.52
C LEU A 94 -1.65 1.56 18.79
N GLN A 95 -0.88 1.05 19.74
CA GLN A 95 0.47 1.56 20.05
C GLN A 95 1.46 1.29 18.91
N SER A 96 1.42 0.10 18.32
CA SER A 96 2.24 -0.29 17.17
C SER A 96 1.96 0.61 15.96
N CYS A 97 0.67 0.84 15.66
CA CYS A 97 0.24 1.77 14.61
C CYS A 97 0.75 3.19 14.83
N ASP A 98 0.68 3.70 16.07
CA ASP A 98 1.17 5.03 16.42
C ASP A 98 2.68 5.16 16.14
N VAL A 99 3.47 4.14 16.50
CA VAL A 99 4.91 4.05 16.19
C VAL A 99 5.17 4.03 14.67
N LEU A 100 4.32 3.33 13.90
CA LEU A 100 4.41 3.28 12.44
C LEU A 100 3.95 4.57 11.74
N GLY A 101 3.40 5.53 12.49
CA GLY A 101 2.91 6.81 11.97
C GLY A 101 1.46 6.77 11.48
N ILE A 102 0.69 5.78 11.90
CA ILE A 102 -0.76 5.70 11.66
C ILE A 102 -1.47 6.18 12.94
N PRO A 103 -2.16 7.33 12.92
CA PRO A 103 -2.82 7.83 14.11
C PRO A 103 -3.95 6.87 14.54
N PRO A 104 -4.20 6.69 15.85
CA PRO A 104 -5.25 5.79 16.35
C PRO A 104 -6.65 6.05 15.76
N SER A 105 -6.96 7.30 15.39
CA SER A 105 -8.22 7.67 14.72
C SER A 105 -8.41 7.01 13.34
N ASN A 106 -7.33 6.54 12.73
CA ASN A 106 -7.32 5.89 11.42
C ASN A 106 -7.21 4.36 11.55
N VAL A 107 -7.33 3.81 12.76
CA VAL A 107 -7.28 2.38 13.03
C VAL A 107 -8.67 1.91 13.43
N MET A 108 -9.20 0.93 12.70
CA MET A 108 -10.44 0.24 13.05
C MET A 108 -10.15 -1.22 13.30
N ILE A 109 -10.61 -1.72 14.45
CA ILE A 109 -10.49 -3.13 14.81
C ILE A 109 -11.90 -3.70 14.89
N ILE A 110 -12.15 -4.75 14.13
CA ILE A 110 -13.41 -5.47 14.15
C ILE A 110 -13.36 -6.48 15.30
N ASP A 111 -14.31 -6.35 16.20
CA ASP A 111 -14.52 -7.25 17.32
C ASP A 111 -15.92 -7.87 17.18
N ASN A 112 -16.02 -8.82 16.25
CA ASN A 112 -17.28 -9.46 15.86
C ASN A 112 -17.09 -10.99 15.83
N ARG A 113 -18.12 -11.71 16.29
CA ARG A 113 -18.19 -13.18 16.29
C ARG A 113 -18.10 -13.80 14.89
N ASP A 114 -18.37 -13.02 13.87
CA ASP A 114 -18.26 -13.42 12.46
C ASP A 114 -16.83 -13.67 12.01
N PHE A 115 -15.84 -13.07 12.69
CA PHE A 115 -14.41 -13.16 12.35
C PHE A 115 -13.60 -13.61 13.57
N PRO A 116 -13.83 -14.84 14.08
CA PRO A 116 -13.09 -15.32 15.22
C PRO A 116 -11.60 -15.47 14.87
N ASP A 117 -10.74 -15.12 15.83
CA ASP A 117 -9.32 -15.50 15.81
C ASP A 117 -9.22 -16.98 16.17
N ASP A 118 -9.36 -17.86 15.18
CA ASP A 118 -9.24 -19.30 15.34
C ASP A 118 -8.64 -19.91 14.05
N PRO A 119 -7.45 -20.55 14.11
CA PRO A 119 -6.80 -21.13 12.94
C PRO A 119 -7.57 -22.29 12.31
N GLY A 120 -8.54 -22.87 13.03
CA GLY A 120 -9.42 -23.93 12.54
C GLY A 120 -10.69 -23.44 11.85
N VAL A 121 -10.95 -22.12 11.84
CA VAL A 121 -12.18 -21.54 11.30
C VAL A 121 -11.88 -20.71 10.06
N TRP A 122 -12.62 -20.97 8.98
CA TRP A 122 -12.59 -20.15 7.78
C TRP A 122 -13.66 -19.06 7.87
N TRP A 123 -13.28 -17.82 7.59
CA TRP A 123 -14.23 -16.72 7.51
C TRP A 123 -15.05 -16.79 6.23
N ASP A 124 -16.31 -16.38 6.33
CA ASP A 124 -17.19 -16.22 5.18
C ASP A 124 -16.68 -15.07 4.30
N THR A 125 -16.28 -15.40 3.08
CA THR A 125 -15.71 -14.46 2.12
C THR A 125 -16.69 -13.37 1.70
N GLU A 126 -17.99 -13.67 1.60
CA GLU A 126 -19.01 -12.68 1.26
C GLU A 126 -19.14 -11.66 2.38
N ARG A 127 -19.10 -12.14 3.64
CA ARG A 127 -19.15 -11.26 4.81
C ARG A 127 -17.92 -10.40 4.96
N VAL A 128 -16.72 -10.95 4.68
CA VAL A 128 -15.48 -10.15 4.64
C VAL A 128 -15.59 -9.06 3.58
N ALA A 129 -16.04 -9.40 2.37
CA ALA A 129 -16.23 -8.45 1.28
C ALA A 129 -17.22 -7.33 1.65
N ASP A 130 -18.36 -7.68 2.24
CA ASP A 130 -19.38 -6.72 2.69
C ASP A 130 -18.84 -5.73 3.74
N VAL A 131 -18.01 -6.21 4.66
CA VAL A 131 -17.39 -5.34 5.67
C VAL A 131 -16.32 -4.45 5.05
N LEU A 132 -15.49 -5.00 4.15
CA LEU A 132 -14.49 -4.24 3.40
C LEU A 132 -15.13 -3.12 2.58
N LEU A 133 -16.15 -3.44 1.78
CA LEU A 133 -16.83 -2.49 0.91
C LEU A 133 -17.43 -1.34 1.73
N ARG A 134 -18.15 -1.66 2.81
CA ARG A 134 -18.70 -0.63 3.71
C ARG A 134 -17.61 0.26 4.31
N HIS A 135 -16.47 -0.30 4.69
CA HIS A 135 -15.37 0.49 5.24
C HIS A 135 -14.73 1.40 4.18
N VAL A 136 -14.53 0.91 2.96
CA VAL A 136 -13.98 1.68 1.83
C VAL A 136 -14.88 2.85 1.47
N GLU A 137 -16.19 2.61 1.38
CA GLU A 137 -17.21 3.62 1.12
C GLU A 137 -17.20 4.72 2.20
N ALA A 138 -17.11 4.33 3.48
CA ALA A 138 -17.05 5.26 4.60
C ALA A 138 -15.74 6.08 4.61
N SER A 139 -14.61 5.47 4.25
CA SER A 139 -13.28 6.07 4.34
C SER A 139 -12.89 6.92 3.11
N ARG A 140 -13.74 6.98 2.07
CA ARG A 140 -13.48 7.64 0.77
C ARG A 140 -12.15 7.21 0.15
N ILE A 141 -11.80 5.94 0.32
CA ILE A 141 -10.58 5.37 -0.26
C ILE A 141 -10.96 4.92 -1.67
N ASN A 142 -10.36 5.52 -2.69
CA ASN A 142 -10.59 5.06 -4.06
C ASN A 142 -9.95 3.69 -4.22
N LEU A 143 -10.77 2.64 -4.20
CA LEU A 143 -10.36 1.33 -4.69
C LEU A 143 -10.16 1.49 -6.20
N LYS A 144 -8.91 1.53 -6.65
CA LYS A 144 -8.62 1.42 -8.07
C LYS A 144 -8.67 -0.05 -8.43
N ASP A 145 -9.81 -0.51 -8.91
CA ASP A 145 -9.91 -1.78 -9.61
C ASP A 145 -8.95 -1.76 -10.79
N ARG A 146 -7.95 -2.63 -10.76
CA ARG A 146 -7.03 -2.87 -11.87
C ARG A 146 -7.59 -3.96 -12.79
N ALA A 147 -8.89 -3.94 -13.05
CA ALA A 147 -9.58 -4.93 -13.88
C ALA A 147 -9.79 -4.48 -15.35
N ASP A 148 -9.49 -3.22 -15.70
CA ASP A 148 -9.63 -2.71 -17.06
C ASP A 148 -8.34 -2.83 -17.91
N LEU A 149 -7.63 -3.95 -17.81
CA LEU A 149 -6.75 -4.37 -18.90
C LEU A 149 -7.55 -5.30 -19.80
N GLY A 150 -8.37 -4.66 -20.66
CA GLY A 150 -8.94 -5.32 -21.82
C GLY A 150 -7.82 -5.94 -22.66
N LEU A 151 -7.83 -7.27 -22.73
CA LEU A 151 -7.27 -8.02 -23.84
C LEU A 151 -8.28 -8.06 -24.98
#